data_AF-A0A380NYA8-F1
#
_entry.id   AF-A0A380NYA8-F1
#
_cell.length_a   1.000
_cell.length_b   1.000
_cell.length_c   1.000
_cell.angle_alpha   90.00
_cell.angle_beta   90.00
_cell.angle_gamma   90.00
#
_symmetry.space_group_name_H-M   'P 1'
#
loop_
_entity.id
_entity.type
_entity.pdbx_description
1 polymer ?
#
loop_
_entity_poly.entity_id
_entity_poly.type
_entity_poly.pdbx_seq_one_letter_code
_entity_poly.pdbx_strand_id
1 'polypeptide(L)'
;MAERHALPILTDVLGQVRPNANAITGIDALIESGCVKAYPTPRLIVRFGGTPVSAKVLQWIKAENISVVQVGKNFVGRDHSRVARYQLDVTETAFLMAFDQAVAPQMPGFWNSGKRVERLLHRLLPASL
;
A
#
# COMPACT_ATOMS: atom_id res chain seq x y z
N MET A 1 -9.56 -7.32 6.37
CA MET A 1 -8.08 -7.29 6.23
C MET A 1 -7.49 -6.00 6.78
N ALA A 2 -7.77 -4.83 6.19
CA ALA A 2 -7.18 -3.57 6.65
C ALA A 2 -7.43 -3.27 8.14
N GLU A 3 -8.66 -3.46 8.64
CA GLU A 3 -8.99 -3.29 10.07
C GLU A 3 -8.18 -4.24 10.95
N ARG A 4 -8.17 -5.54 10.64
CA ARG A 4 -7.44 -6.58 11.37
C ARG A 4 -5.93 -6.32 11.45
N HIS A 5 -5.37 -5.68 10.43
CA HIS A 5 -3.94 -5.38 10.33
C HIS A 5 -3.61 -3.91 10.62
N ALA A 6 -4.61 -3.13 11.06
CA ALA A 6 -4.52 -1.69 11.27
C ALA A 6 -3.86 -0.93 10.12
N LEU A 7 -4.13 -1.30 8.85
CA LEU A 7 -3.51 -0.70 7.68
C LEU A 7 -4.38 0.45 7.12
N PRO A 8 -3.79 1.59 6.70
CA PRO A 8 -4.52 2.62 6.00
C PRO A 8 -4.69 2.22 4.53
N ILE A 9 -5.85 2.52 3.95
CA ILE A 9 -6.14 2.28 2.54
C ILE A 9 -6.18 3.63 1.84
N LEU A 10 -5.23 3.88 0.94
CA LEU A 10 -5.32 4.99 0.01
C LEU A 10 -6.26 4.59 -1.13
N THR A 11 -7.41 5.24 -1.23
CA THR A 11 -8.39 4.93 -2.27
C THR A 11 -8.26 5.94 -3.39
N ASP A 12 -7.93 5.45 -4.60
CA ASP A 12 -8.10 6.26 -5.81
C ASP A 12 -9.58 6.54 -6.05
N VAL A 13 -9.91 7.64 -6.73
CA VAL A 13 -11.30 8.00 -7.10
C VAL A 13 -11.99 6.90 -7.91
N LEU A 14 -11.21 6.09 -8.63
CA LEU A 14 -11.70 4.93 -9.39
C LEU A 14 -11.76 3.62 -8.59
N GLY A 15 -11.17 3.58 -7.39
CA GLY A 15 -11.02 2.35 -6.62
C GLY A 15 -12.32 1.76 -6.08
N GLN A 16 -13.43 2.51 -6.12
CA GLN A 16 -14.77 2.14 -5.62
C GLN A 16 -14.77 1.42 -4.25
N VAL A 17 -13.79 1.73 -3.40
CA VAL A 17 -13.71 1.17 -2.06
C VAL A 17 -14.83 1.78 -1.23
N ARG A 18 -15.66 0.93 -0.62
CA ARG A 18 -16.70 1.41 0.30
C ARG A 18 -16.04 2.20 1.43
N PRO A 19 -16.54 3.41 1.77
CA PRO A 19 -16.04 4.16 2.90
C PRO A 19 -16.00 3.28 4.16
N ASN A 20 -14.84 3.22 4.81
CA ASN A 20 -14.64 2.55 6.09
C ASN A 20 -13.61 3.34 6.91
N ALA A 21 -13.45 2.99 8.19
CA ALA A 21 -12.57 3.71 9.11
C ALA A 21 -11.10 3.75 8.68
N ASN A 22 -10.68 2.86 7.77
CA ASN A 22 -9.30 2.76 7.29
C ASN A 22 -9.12 3.40 5.91
N ALA A 23 -10.20 3.82 5.24
CA ALA A 23 -10.15 4.42 3.92
C ALA A 23 -9.80 5.92 4.01
N ILE A 24 -8.68 6.30 3.40
CA ILE A 24 -8.28 7.69 3.22
C ILE A 24 -8.77 8.14 1.85
N THR A 25 -9.91 8.83 1.86
CA THR A 25 -10.44 9.54 0.69
C THR A 25 -9.81 10.93 0.60
N GLY A 26 -9.41 11.36 -0.59
CA GLY A 26 -8.87 12.71 -0.79
C GLY A 26 -7.38 12.87 -0.43
N ILE A 27 -6.58 11.81 -0.57
CA ILE A 27 -5.12 11.85 -0.37
C ILE A 27 -4.43 12.98 -1.15
N ASP A 28 -4.93 13.33 -2.33
CA ASP A 28 -4.43 14.43 -3.14
C ASP A 28 -4.46 15.77 -2.40
N ALA A 29 -5.55 16.05 -1.68
CA ALA A 29 -5.68 17.27 -0.87
C ALA A 29 -4.74 17.25 0.35
N LEU A 30 -4.51 16.08 0.94
CA LEU A 30 -3.56 15.91 2.05
C LEU A 30 -2.10 16.09 1.62
N ILE A 31 -1.76 15.63 0.41
CA ILE A 31 -0.44 15.84 -0.18
C ILE A 31 -0.25 17.32 -0.52
N GLU A 32 -1.23 17.93 -1.18
CA GLU A 32 -1.18 19.34 -1.62
C GLU A 32 -1.09 20.33 -0.45
N SER A 33 -1.84 20.08 0.63
CA SER A 33 -1.76 20.88 1.86
C SER A 33 -0.49 20.64 2.68
N GLY A 34 0.33 19.66 2.31
CA GLY A 34 1.52 19.26 3.08
C GLY A 34 1.22 18.51 4.37
N CYS A 35 -0.06 18.32 4.72
CA CYS A 35 -0.50 17.61 5.92
C CYS A 35 -0.02 16.16 5.98
N VAL A 36 0.27 15.52 4.84
CA VAL A 36 0.81 14.15 4.81
C VAL A 36 2.13 14.02 5.58
N LYS A 37 2.92 15.11 5.68
CA LYS A 37 4.21 15.14 6.40
C LYS A 37 4.07 15.03 7.92
N ALA A 38 2.86 15.25 8.46
CA ALA A 38 2.58 15.05 9.87
C ALA A 38 2.46 13.56 10.25
N TYR A 39 2.40 12.66 9.26
CA TYR A 39 2.28 11.23 9.45
C TYR A 39 3.60 10.52 9.14
N PRO A 40 3.87 9.36 9.76
CA PRO A 40 5.02 8.55 9.39
C PRO A 40 4.99 8.16 7.91
N THR A 41 6.06 8.44 7.18
CA THR A 41 6.20 8.01 5.78
C THR A 41 6.18 6.48 5.71
N PRO A 42 5.33 5.87 4.88
CA PRO A 42 5.28 4.43 4.75
C PRO A 42 6.57 3.93 4.10
N ARG A 43 7.09 2.81 4.60
CA ARG A 43 8.25 2.15 4.00
C ARG A 43 7.89 1.30 2.79
N LEU A 44 6.61 0.91 2.70
CA LEU A 44 6.07 0.06 1.66
C LEU A 44 4.61 0.42 1.39
N ILE A 45 4.23 0.40 0.11
CA ILE A 45 2.83 0.40 -0.35
C ILE A 45 2.57 -0.90 -1.10
N VAL A 46 1.46 -1.57 -0.76
CA VAL A 46 0.86 -2.62 -1.58
C VAL A 46 -0.23 -1.98 -2.43
N ARG A 47 -0.04 -2.00 -3.75
CA ARG A 47 -0.98 -1.43 -4.71
C ARG A 47 -1.72 -2.56 -5.42
N PHE A 48 -3.04 -2.54 -5.36
CA PHE A 48 -3.90 -3.38 -6.19
C PHE A 48 -4.26 -2.65 -7.48
N GLY A 49 -4.27 -3.37 -8.61
CA GLY A 49 -4.59 -2.79 -9.90
C GLY A 49 -3.41 -2.13 -10.63
N GLY A 50 -3.74 -1.38 -11.68
CA GLY A 50 -2.79 -0.74 -12.59
C GLY A 50 -2.21 0.58 -12.06
N THR A 51 -1.82 1.45 -12.98
CA THR A 51 -1.27 2.78 -12.65
C THR A 51 -2.33 3.64 -11.91
N PRO A 52 -2.02 4.21 -10.72
CA PRO A 52 -2.87 5.18 -10.06
C PRO A 52 -3.18 6.37 -10.96
N VAL A 53 -4.41 6.87 -10.89
CA VAL A 53 -4.85 8.06 -11.64
C VAL A 53 -4.24 9.33 -11.04
N SER A 54 -4.03 9.35 -9.72
CA SER A 54 -3.45 10.51 -9.04
C SER A 54 -1.96 10.71 -9.35
N ALA A 55 -1.65 11.75 -10.13
CA ALA A 55 -0.29 12.21 -10.35
C ALA A 55 0.40 12.67 -9.05
N LYS A 56 -0.36 13.25 -8.11
CA LYS A 56 0.16 13.73 -6.81
C LYS A 56 0.66 12.57 -5.96
N VAL A 57 -0.11 11.48 -5.89
CA VAL A 57 0.32 10.25 -5.20
C VAL A 57 1.59 9.68 -5.84
N LEU A 58 1.66 9.63 -7.17
CA LEU A 58 2.85 9.14 -7.87
C LEU A 58 4.09 10.00 -7.60
N GLN A 59 3.94 11.32 -7.58
CA GLN A 59 5.02 12.24 -7.24
C GLN A 59 5.47 12.06 -5.79
N TRP A 60 4.53 11.95 -4.85
CA TRP A 60 4.84 11.69 -3.44
C TRP A 60 5.60 10.38 -3.24
N ILE A 61 5.16 9.28 -3.86
CA ILE A 61 5.85 7.98 -3.83
C ILE A 61 7.30 8.10 -4.29
N LYS A 62 7.54 8.80 -5.41
CA LYS A 62 8.87 9.01 -5.97
C LYS A 62 9.74 9.90 -5.08
N ALA A 63 9.19 11.01 -4.59
CA ALA A 63 9.91 11.98 -3.77
C ALA A 63 10.36 11.38 -2.43
N GLU A 64 9.49 10.59 -1.80
CA GLU A 64 9.77 9.94 -0.52
C GLU A 64 10.47 8.56 -0.67
N ASN A 65 10.80 8.16 -1.90
CA ASN A 65 11.43 6.88 -2.23
C ASN A 65 10.70 5.67 -1.61
N ILE A 66 9.38 5.69 -1.66
CA ILE A 66 8.53 4.65 -1.06
C ILE A 66 8.55 3.42 -1.96
N SER A 67 8.87 2.25 -1.41
CA SER A 67 8.83 1.00 -2.16
C SER A 67 7.38 0.58 -2.47
N VAL A 68 7.09 0.22 -3.71
CA VAL A 68 5.75 -0.22 -4.14
C VAL A 68 5.79 -1.66 -4.64
N VAL A 69 4.89 -2.49 -4.12
CA VAL A 69 4.57 -3.83 -4.63
C VAL A 69 3.22 -3.75 -5.32
N GLN A 70 3.18 -4.00 -6.63
CA GLN A 70 1.94 -4.13 -7.37
C GLN A 70 1.44 -5.58 -7.30
N VAL A 71 0.16 -5.76 -7.02
CA VAL A 71 -0.53 -7.05 -6.99
C VAL A 71 -1.67 -7.04 -8.01
N GLY A 72 -1.75 -8.09 -8.81
CA GLY A 72 -2.91 -8.37 -9.66
C GLY A 72 -2.53 -9.05 -10.96
N LYS A 73 -3.05 -10.26 -11.17
CA LYS A 73 -2.82 -11.11 -12.36
C LYS A 73 -3.07 -10.36 -13.68
N ASN A 74 -4.12 -9.54 -13.72
CA ASN A 74 -4.51 -8.80 -14.92
C ASN A 74 -3.77 -7.46 -15.10
N PHE A 75 -2.85 -7.12 -14.19
CA PHE A 75 -2.20 -5.81 -14.13
C PHE A 75 -0.67 -5.87 -14.26
N VAL A 76 -0.07 -7.06 -14.29
CA VAL A 76 1.37 -7.20 -14.57
C VAL A 76 1.69 -6.53 -15.90
N GLY A 77 2.75 -5.72 -15.94
CA GLY A 77 3.14 -4.90 -17.08
C GLY A 77 2.31 -3.62 -17.27
N ARG A 78 1.32 -3.33 -16.42
CA ARG A 78 0.42 -2.16 -16.53
C ARG A 78 0.76 -1.01 -15.57
N ASP A 79 2.00 -0.97 -15.07
CA ASP A 79 2.54 0.17 -14.33
C ASP A 79 3.28 1.17 -15.25
N HIS A 80 2.53 2.04 -15.90
CA HIS A 80 3.08 3.10 -16.76
C HIS A 80 3.89 4.14 -15.96
N SER A 81 3.64 4.26 -14.65
CA SER A 81 4.38 5.18 -13.77
C SER A 81 5.78 4.69 -13.40
N ARG A 82 6.02 3.36 -13.54
CA ARG A 82 7.24 2.63 -13.16
C ARG A 82 7.66 2.84 -11.69
N VAL A 83 6.70 3.10 -10.80
CA VAL A 83 6.98 3.22 -9.35
C VAL A 83 6.98 1.86 -8.65
N ALA A 84 6.34 0.84 -9.24
CA ALA A 84 6.35 -0.51 -8.72
C ALA A 84 7.74 -1.13 -8.83
N ARG A 85 8.33 -1.47 -7.68
CA ARG A 85 9.59 -2.21 -7.58
C ARG A 85 9.40 -3.70 -7.84
N TYR A 86 8.28 -4.24 -7.38
CA TYR A 86 7.89 -5.63 -7.58
C TYR A 86 6.49 -5.68 -8.17
N GLN A 87 6.26 -6.60 -9.10
CA GLN A 87 4.94 -6.90 -9.65
C GLN A 87 4.66 -8.38 -9.42
N LEU A 88 3.60 -8.68 -8.68
CA LEU A 88 3.21 -10.03 -8.32
C LEU A 88 2.08 -10.51 -9.23
N ASP A 89 2.37 -11.56 -9.99
CA ASP A 89 1.41 -12.25 -10.86
C ASP A 89 0.52 -13.21 -10.05
N VAL A 90 -0.30 -12.64 -9.18
CA VAL A 90 -1.25 -13.36 -8.31
C VAL A 90 -2.57 -12.62 -8.28
N THR A 91 -3.67 -13.32 -7.95
CA THR A 91 -4.94 -12.66 -7.70
C THR A 91 -4.89 -11.88 -6.38
N GLU A 92 -5.63 -10.79 -6.31
CA GLU A 92 -5.73 -9.94 -5.11
C GLU A 92 -6.22 -10.75 -3.91
N THR A 93 -7.19 -11.63 -4.11
CA THR A 93 -7.71 -12.54 -3.08
C THR A 93 -6.62 -13.50 -2.58
N ALA A 94 -5.87 -14.14 -3.47
CA ALA A 94 -4.81 -15.08 -3.06
C ALA A 94 -3.71 -14.37 -2.27
N PHE A 95 -3.32 -13.16 -2.70
CA PHE A 95 -2.38 -12.33 -1.97
C PHE A 95 -2.90 -11.98 -0.57
N LEU A 96 -4.15 -11.51 -0.45
CA LEU A 96 -4.74 -11.12 0.82
C LEU A 96 -4.86 -12.31 1.79
N MET A 97 -5.18 -13.51 1.29
CA MET A 97 -5.20 -14.73 2.09
C MET A 97 -3.80 -15.10 2.61
N ALA A 98 -2.80 -15.10 1.74
CA ALA A 98 -1.41 -15.37 2.14
C ALA A 98 -0.88 -14.32 3.12
N PHE A 99 -1.22 -13.05 2.90
CA PHE A 99 -0.87 -11.96 3.81
C PHE A 99 -1.48 -12.19 5.20
N ASP A 100 -2.78 -12.50 5.29
CA ASP A 100 -3.44 -12.72 6.58
C ASP A 100 -2.85 -13.90 7.38
N GLN A 101 -2.36 -14.92 6.67
CA GLN A 101 -1.69 -16.07 7.30
C GLN A 101 -0.26 -15.75 7.75
N ALA A 102 0.45 -14.91 7.00
CA ALA A 102 1.86 -14.59 7.26
C ALA A 102 2.05 -13.43 8.26
N VAL A 103 1.08 -12.53 8.34
CA VAL A 103 1.12 -11.32 9.16
C VAL A 103 0.25 -11.51 10.39
N ALA A 104 0.85 -11.37 11.59
CA ALA A 104 0.07 -11.35 12.81
C ALA A 104 -0.88 -10.15 12.82
N PRO A 105 -2.17 -10.32 13.19
CA PRO A 105 -3.10 -9.21 13.40
C PRO A 105 -2.52 -8.14 14.31
N GLN A 106 -2.81 -6.88 14.02
CA GLN A 106 -2.36 -5.76 14.84
C GLN A 106 -3.40 -5.45 15.92
N MET A 107 -2.94 -5.15 17.13
CA MET A 107 -3.84 -4.74 18.21
C MET A 107 -4.42 -3.34 17.93
N PRO A 108 -5.65 -3.04 18.41
CA PRO A 108 -6.16 -1.68 18.43
C PRO A 108 -5.14 -0.73 19.10
N GLY A 109 -4.83 0.39 18.45
CA GLY A 109 -3.81 1.34 18.94
C GLY A 109 -2.39 1.09 18.42
N PHE A 110 -2.16 0.16 17.49
CA PHE A 110 -0.86 -0.13 16.87
C PHE A 110 -0.08 1.10 16.38
N TRP A 111 -0.77 2.11 15.86
CA TRP A 111 -0.17 3.37 15.39
C TRP A 111 0.53 4.18 16.49
N ASN A 112 0.22 3.90 17.76
CA ASN A 112 0.90 4.52 18.91
C ASN A 112 2.26 3.86 19.23
N SER A 113 2.60 2.76 18.55
CA SER A 113 3.80 1.95 18.78
C SER A 113 4.64 1.81 17.50
N GLY A 114 5.32 2.89 17.12
CA GLY A 114 5.92 3.11 15.79
C GLY A 114 7.11 2.25 15.33
N LYS A 115 7.18 0.93 15.57
CA LYS A 115 8.31 0.12 15.05
C LYS A 115 7.96 -1.35 14.77
N ARG A 116 7.62 -1.76 13.52
CA ARG A 116 7.80 -3.18 13.08
C ARG A 116 7.60 -3.60 11.61
N VAL A 117 7.52 -2.72 10.61
CA VAL A 117 7.19 -3.13 9.21
C VAL A 117 8.31 -3.91 8.47
N GLU A 118 9.60 -3.73 8.82
CA GLU A 118 10.74 -4.36 8.10
C GLU A 118 10.75 -5.91 8.11
N ARG A 119 10.26 -6.54 9.18
CA ARG A 119 10.27 -8.00 9.31
C ARG A 119 9.32 -8.73 8.35
N LEU A 120 8.36 -8.00 7.79
CA LEU A 120 7.32 -8.57 6.93
C LEU A 120 7.80 -8.82 5.49
N LEU A 121 8.65 -7.92 5.00
CA LEU A 121 9.17 -7.97 3.63
C LEU A 121 10.10 -9.16 3.39
N HIS A 122 10.89 -9.53 4.39
CA HIS A 122 11.78 -10.71 4.31
C HIS A 122 11.06 -12.06 4.31
N ARG A 123 9.78 -12.11 4.70
CA ARG A 123 8.99 -13.36 4.71
C ARG A 123 8.15 -13.55 3.45
N LEU A 124 7.77 -12.46 2.78
CA LEU A 124 6.85 -12.49 1.63
C LEU A 124 7.56 -12.44 0.27
N LEU A 125 8.83 -12.02 0.24
CA LEU A 125 9.65 -12.05 -0.96
C LEU A 125 10.69 -13.17 -0.81
N PRO A 126 10.81 -14.10 -1.77
CA PRO A 126 11.91 -15.05 -1.74
C PRO A 126 13.23 -14.28 -1.72
N ALA A 127 14.16 -14.72 -0.88
CA ALA A 127 15.53 -14.26 -0.97
C ALA A 127 16.03 -14.53 -2.40
N SER A 128 16.75 -13.55 -2.98
CA SER A 128 17.37 -13.55 -4.31
C SER A 128 16.47 -13.53 -5.54
N LEU A 129 16.44 -12.37 -6.21
CA LEU A 129 17.07 -12.16 -7.54
C LEU A 129 17.67 -10.74 -7.58
#